data_AF-A0AAD1VXN0-F1
#
_entry.id   AF-A0AAD1VXN0-F1
#
_cell.length_a   1.000
_cell.length_b   1.000
_cell.length_c   1.000
_cell.angle_alpha   90.00
_cell.angle_beta   90.00
_cell.angle_gamma   90.00
#
_symmetry.space_group_name_H-M   'P 1'
#
loop_
_entity.id
_entity.type
_entity.pdbx_description
1 polymer ?
#
loop_
_entity_poly.entity_id
_entity_poly.type
_entity_poly.pdbx_seq_one_letter_code
_entity_poly.pdbx_strand_id
1 'polypeptide(L)'
;ASPFVKAPVIWALRRANEWWDVAIPGVTHTQWVPNFRVSEETFSYLCARLRPAMEKQSTNFRASLPVRKRVAIALWKLATNSEYRRIGHLFGVSKSSVCRCVQDFCKAVCTLLVHEIIHFPDREMLKDMADYFENRWGLPQCVVLLMGHTYQ
;
A
#
# COMPACT_ATOMS: atom_id res chain seq x y z
N ALA A 1 -42.35 -27.57 25.46
CA ALA A 1 -41.30 -27.47 24.42
C ALA A 1 -40.92 -26.00 24.28
N SER A 2 -39.69 -25.64 24.65
CA SER A 2 -39.19 -24.26 24.58
C SER A 2 -38.78 -23.92 23.13
N PRO A 3 -39.22 -22.81 22.54
CA PRO A 3 -38.81 -22.43 21.20
C PRO A 3 -37.36 -21.92 21.23
N PHE A 4 -36.46 -22.68 20.63
CA PHE A 4 -35.08 -22.27 20.36
C PHE A 4 -35.08 -21.01 19.48
N VAL A 5 -34.89 -19.84 20.10
CA VAL A 5 -34.62 -18.59 19.39
C VAL A 5 -33.28 -18.76 18.67
N LYS A 6 -33.31 -18.83 17.33
CA LYS A 6 -32.09 -18.80 16.50
C LYS A 6 -31.39 -17.47 16.76
N ALA A 7 -30.17 -17.52 17.28
CA ALA A 7 -29.33 -16.34 17.43
C ALA A 7 -29.13 -15.68 16.04
N PRO A 8 -29.20 -14.34 15.94
CA PRO A 8 -28.99 -13.66 14.68
C PRO A 8 -27.60 -14.01 14.13
N VAL A 9 -27.54 -14.39 12.86
CA VAL A 9 -26.29 -14.66 12.16
C VAL A 9 -25.49 -13.36 12.16
N ILE A 10 -24.42 -13.28 12.95
CA ILE A 10 -23.54 -12.11 13.00
C ILE A 10 -22.74 -12.08 11.69
N TRP A 11 -23.28 -11.41 10.67
CA TRP A 11 -22.63 -11.21 9.36
C TRP A 11 -21.45 -10.24 9.41
N ALA A 12 -21.31 -9.49 10.50
CA ALA A 12 -20.20 -8.57 10.74
C ALA A 12 -19.76 -8.66 12.21
N LEU A 13 -18.63 -9.34 12.46
CA LEU A 13 -17.97 -9.27 13.76
C LEU A 13 -17.47 -7.84 13.97
N ARG A 14 -17.95 -7.18 15.03
CA ARG A 14 -17.49 -5.84 15.46
C ARG A 14 -16.05 -5.98 15.97
N ARG A 15 -15.09 -5.95 15.04
CA ARG A 15 -13.66 -5.94 15.35
C ARG A 15 -13.29 -4.54 15.83
N ALA A 16 -12.34 -4.45 16.77
CA ALA A 16 -11.79 -3.18 17.24
C ALA A 16 -11.31 -2.36 16.03
N ASN A 17 -12.10 -1.35 15.64
CA ASN A 17 -11.73 -0.33 14.66
C ASN A 17 -10.82 0.74 15.29
N GLU A 18 -10.53 0.58 16.59
CA GLU A 18 -9.93 1.59 17.45
C GLU A 18 -8.56 2.04 16.94
N TRP A 19 -7.73 1.16 16.38
CA TRP A 19 -6.41 1.60 15.97
C TRP A 19 -6.43 2.63 14.83
N TRP A 20 -7.16 2.40 13.73
CA TRP A 20 -7.20 3.38 12.63
C TRP A 20 -7.99 4.64 13.01
N ASP A 21 -9.11 4.48 13.71
CA ASP A 21 -10.04 5.58 13.99
C ASP A 21 -9.62 6.39 15.24
N VAL A 22 -8.81 5.83 16.16
CA VAL A 22 -8.36 6.47 17.42
C VAL A 22 -6.86 6.77 17.41
N ALA A 23 -6.01 5.91 16.85
CA ALA A 23 -4.56 6.12 16.91
C ALA A 23 -4.05 7.11 15.84
N ILE A 24 -4.53 7.02 14.59
CA ILE A 24 -4.06 7.84 13.46
C ILE A 24 -4.20 9.36 13.70
N PRO A 25 -5.29 9.88 14.28
CA PRO A 25 -5.40 11.32 14.57
C PRO A 25 -4.36 11.83 15.58
N GLY A 26 -3.75 10.95 16.37
CA GLY A 26 -2.71 11.27 17.35
C GLY A 26 -1.30 10.86 16.93
N VAL A 27 -1.10 10.34 15.71
CA VAL A 27 0.24 9.96 15.22
C VAL A 27 1.01 11.22 14.82
N THR A 28 2.01 11.58 15.62
CA THR A 28 2.99 12.62 15.26
C THR A 28 3.82 12.18 14.05
N HIS A 29 4.30 13.11 13.22
CA HIS A 29 5.09 12.82 12.01
C HIS A 29 6.28 11.86 12.26
N THR A 30 6.87 11.91 13.47
CA THR A 30 7.96 11.03 13.93
C THR A 30 7.57 9.56 14.08
N GLN A 31 6.29 9.26 14.32
CA GLN A 31 5.74 7.91 14.43
C GLN A 31 5.18 7.38 13.10
N TRP A 32 5.03 8.23 12.09
CA TRP A 32 4.46 7.84 10.79
C TRP A 32 5.44 6.99 9.97
N VAL A 33 6.69 7.45 9.84
CA VAL A 33 7.73 6.80 9.03
C VAL A 33 8.11 5.41 9.57
N PRO A 34 8.30 5.17 10.88
CA PRO A 34 8.60 3.82 11.38
C PRO A 34 7.50 2.79 11.06
N ASN A 35 6.24 3.23 11.07
CA ASN A 35 5.06 2.37 10.90
C ASN A 35 4.70 2.13 9.42
N PHE A 36 4.71 3.19 8.61
CA PHE A 36 4.29 3.14 7.21
C PHE A 36 5.46 3.16 6.21
N ARG A 37 6.69 3.43 6.66
CA ARG A 37 7.90 3.59 5.83
C ARG A 37 7.83 4.73 4.81
N VAL A 38 6.85 5.62 4.94
CA VAL A 38 6.65 6.82 4.11
C VAL A 38 6.28 8.01 4.98
N SER A 39 6.55 9.24 4.51
CA SER A 39 6.08 10.46 5.19
C SER A 39 4.57 10.61 5.06
N GLU A 40 3.96 11.43 5.93
CA GLU A 40 2.53 11.73 5.83
C GLU A 40 2.19 12.44 4.51
N GLU A 41 3.07 13.32 4.03
CA GLU A 41 2.94 14.02 2.76
C GLU A 41 2.92 13.04 1.58
N THR A 42 3.86 12.08 1.57
CA THR A 42 3.91 11.02 0.56
C THR A 42 2.66 10.15 0.63
N PHE A 43 2.18 9.84 1.83
CA PHE A 43 0.94 9.09 2.02
C PHE A 43 -0.27 9.84 1.45
N SER A 44 -0.38 11.16 1.69
CA SER A 44 -1.44 12.01 1.14
C SER A 44 -1.36 12.08 -0.38
N TYR A 45 -0.14 12.25 -0.93
CA TYR A 45 0.12 12.21 -2.37
C TYR A 45 -0.34 10.90 -3.00
N LEU A 46 0.03 9.75 -2.40
CA LEU A 46 -0.41 8.43 -2.85
C LEU A 46 -1.93 8.30 -2.78
N CYS A 47 -2.56 8.78 -1.71
CA CYS A 47 -4.03 8.74 -1.59
C CYS A 47 -4.73 9.55 -2.68
N ALA A 48 -4.19 10.70 -3.08
CA ALA A 48 -4.74 11.53 -4.15
C ALA A 48 -4.55 10.88 -5.52
N ARG A 49 -3.33 10.41 -5.83
CA ARG A 49 -2.99 9.78 -7.11
C ARG A 49 -3.68 8.44 -7.34
N LEU A 50 -3.81 7.61 -6.30
CA LEU A 50 -4.41 6.29 -6.40
C LEU A 50 -5.94 6.31 -6.26
N ARG A 51 -6.54 7.46 -5.87
CA ARG A 51 -7.99 7.63 -5.77
C ARG A 51 -8.74 7.12 -7.01
N PRO A 52 -8.44 7.54 -8.25
CA PRO A 52 -9.20 7.11 -9.43
C PRO A 52 -9.21 5.59 -9.65
N ALA A 53 -8.16 4.87 -9.24
CA ALA A 53 -8.07 3.42 -9.40
C ALA A 53 -8.57 2.62 -8.18
N MET A 54 -8.54 3.21 -6.99
CA MET A 54 -8.88 2.52 -5.73
C MET A 54 -10.24 2.91 -5.15
N GLU A 55 -10.86 3.97 -5.66
CA GLU A 55 -12.21 4.40 -5.30
C GLU A 55 -13.21 3.34 -5.77
N LYS A 56 -13.76 2.58 -4.82
CA LYS A 56 -14.89 1.68 -5.09
C LYS A 56 -16.15 2.32 -4.57
N GLN A 57 -17.20 2.29 -5.38
CA GLN A 57 -18.52 2.71 -4.99
C GLN A 57 -19.02 1.90 -3.78
N SER A 58 -19.67 2.60 -2.84
CA SER A 58 -20.38 1.97 -1.74
C SER A 58 -21.55 1.17 -2.30
N THR A 59 -21.45 -0.15 -2.22
CA THR A 59 -22.58 -1.04 -2.53
C THR A 59 -23.53 -1.11 -1.34
N ASN A 60 -24.83 -1.26 -1.61
CA ASN A 60 -25.93 -1.33 -0.61
C ASN A 60 -25.70 -2.30 0.57
N PHE A 61 -24.76 -3.25 0.46
CA PHE A 61 -24.47 -4.26 1.47
C PHE A 61 -23.36 -3.88 2.48
N ARG A 62 -22.49 -2.89 2.17
CA ARG A 62 -21.41 -2.46 3.08
C ARG A 62 -20.90 -1.07 2.70
N ALA A 63 -20.75 -0.19 3.69
CA ALA A 63 -20.04 1.07 3.52
C ALA A 63 -18.64 0.79 2.95
N SER A 64 -18.31 1.42 1.81
CA SER A 64 -17.00 1.29 1.19
C SER A 64 -15.94 1.80 2.15
N LEU A 65 -14.88 1.02 2.37
CA LEU A 65 -13.71 1.51 3.11
C LEU A 65 -13.18 2.75 2.39
N PRO A 66 -12.97 3.89 3.09
CA PRO A 66 -12.44 5.09 2.46
C PRO A 66 -11.07 4.78 1.84
N VAL A 67 -10.76 5.41 0.70
CA VAL A 67 -9.51 5.18 -0.04
C VAL A 67 -8.29 5.30 0.88
N ARG A 68 -8.29 6.31 1.76
CA ARG A 68 -7.23 6.52 2.77
C ARG A 68 -6.98 5.28 3.64
N LYS A 69 -8.04 4.62 4.12
CA LYS A 69 -7.93 3.40 4.96
C LYS A 69 -7.43 2.21 4.13
N ARG A 70 -7.80 2.11 2.84
CA ARG A 70 -7.31 1.03 1.95
C ARG A 70 -5.83 1.17 1.63
N VAL A 71 -5.40 2.39 1.29
CA VAL A 71 -4.00 2.73 1.04
C VAL A 71 -3.16 2.44 2.29
N ALA A 72 -3.65 2.83 3.46
CA ALA A 72 -2.98 2.53 4.72
C ALA A 72 -2.84 1.03 5.01
N ILE A 73 -3.89 0.23 4.77
CA ILE A 73 -3.83 -1.22 4.91
C ILE A 73 -2.76 -1.83 4.00
N ALA A 74 -2.70 -1.37 2.75
CA ALA A 74 -1.73 -1.87 1.78
C ALA A 74 -0.29 -1.49 2.17
N LEU A 75 -0.06 -0.21 2.48
CA LEU A 75 1.25 0.27 2.92
C LEU A 75 1.71 -0.42 4.20
N TRP A 76 0.81 -0.63 5.17
CA TRP A 76 1.13 -1.35 6.39
C TRP A 76 1.58 -2.79 6.09
N LYS A 77 0.90 -3.49 5.17
CA LYS A 77 1.30 -4.83 4.73
C LYS A 77 2.68 -4.81 4.09
N LEU A 78 2.96 -3.85 3.20
CA LEU A 78 4.24 -3.74 2.50
C LEU A 78 5.38 -3.35 3.46
N ALA A 79 5.13 -2.46 4.41
CA ALA A 79 6.10 -1.98 5.38
C ALA A 79 6.49 -3.01 6.44
N THR A 80 5.51 -3.77 6.95
CA THR A 80 5.71 -4.68 8.10
C THR A 80 5.78 -6.16 7.72
N ASN A 81 5.37 -6.50 6.50
CA ASN A 81 5.12 -7.87 6.03
C ASN A 81 4.27 -8.74 6.99
N SER A 82 3.47 -8.12 7.86
CA SER A 82 2.67 -8.83 8.85
C SER A 82 1.55 -9.68 8.23
N GLU A 83 1.07 -10.68 8.97
CA GLU A 83 0.00 -11.55 8.48
C GLU A 83 -1.30 -10.79 8.21
N TYR A 84 -2.00 -11.16 7.13
CA TYR A 84 -3.30 -10.60 6.77
C TYR A 84 -4.34 -10.68 7.91
N ARG A 85 -4.25 -11.70 8.78
CA ARG A 85 -5.14 -11.85 9.94
C ARG A 85 -4.88 -10.78 10.99
N ARG A 86 -3.60 -10.49 11.29
CA ARG A 86 -3.19 -9.45 12.25
C ARG A 86 -3.59 -8.06 11.75
N ILE A 87 -3.34 -7.77 10.48
CA ILE A 87 -3.75 -6.51 9.85
C ILE A 87 -5.28 -6.37 9.86
N GLY A 88 -6.01 -7.43 9.55
CA GLY A 88 -7.47 -7.42 9.59
C GLY A 88 -8.01 -7.12 11.00
N HIS A 89 -7.37 -7.68 12.03
CA HIS A 89 -7.71 -7.35 13.42
C HIS A 89 -7.44 -5.88 13.75
N LEU A 90 -6.26 -5.37 13.38
CA LEU A 90 -5.82 -4.00 13.66
C LEU A 90 -6.72 -2.94 12.98
N PHE A 91 -7.07 -3.14 11.72
CA PHE A 91 -7.87 -2.19 10.94
C PHE A 91 -9.38 -2.47 10.99
N GLY A 92 -9.82 -3.48 11.75
CA GLY A 92 -11.22 -3.89 11.87
C GLY A 92 -11.82 -4.57 10.61
N VAL A 93 -11.00 -4.98 9.66
CA VAL A 93 -11.44 -5.52 8.34
C VAL A 93 -11.25 -7.03 8.22
N SER A 94 -11.97 -7.68 7.30
CA SER A 94 -11.79 -9.12 7.07
C SER A 94 -10.46 -9.39 6.38
N LYS A 95 -9.88 -10.57 6.62
CA LYS A 95 -8.67 -11.04 5.91
C LYS A 95 -8.81 -10.88 4.39
N SER A 96 -9.99 -11.22 3.84
CA SER A 96 -10.31 -11.06 2.42
C SER A 96 -10.28 -9.60 1.96
N SER A 97 -10.77 -8.66 2.78
CA SER A 97 -10.69 -7.23 2.48
C SER A 97 -9.25 -6.72 2.51
N VAL A 98 -8.40 -7.17 3.46
CA VAL A 98 -6.97 -6.81 3.48
C VAL A 98 -6.29 -7.27 2.20
N CYS A 99 -6.48 -8.54 1.83
CA CYS A 99 -5.89 -9.10 0.62
C CYS A 99 -6.30 -8.32 -0.64
N ARG A 100 -7.59 -7.99 -0.77
CA ARG A 100 -8.09 -7.15 -1.87
C ARG A 100 -7.47 -5.76 -1.86
N CYS A 101 -7.37 -5.09 -0.70
CA CYS A 101 -6.75 -3.76 -0.61
C CYS A 101 -5.30 -3.77 -1.10
N VAL A 102 -4.52 -4.79 -0.71
CA VAL A 102 -3.12 -4.95 -1.14
C VAL A 102 -3.05 -5.16 -2.65
N GLN A 103 -3.87 -6.07 -3.20
CA GLN A 103 -3.89 -6.33 -4.64
C GLN A 103 -4.31 -5.11 -5.45
N ASP A 104 -5.38 -4.42 -5.04
CA ASP A 104 -5.87 -3.22 -5.71
C ASP A 104 -4.83 -2.10 -5.66
N PHE A 105 -4.15 -1.93 -4.52
CA PHE A 105 -3.06 -0.96 -4.36
C PHE A 105 -1.89 -1.28 -5.29
N CYS A 106 -1.37 -2.52 -5.26
CA CYS A 106 -0.25 -2.91 -6.12
C CYS A 106 -0.60 -2.73 -7.61
N LYS A 107 -1.81 -3.11 -8.03
CA LYS A 107 -2.28 -2.89 -9.40
C LYS A 107 -2.33 -1.41 -9.74
N ALA A 108 -2.93 -0.58 -8.88
CA ALA A 108 -3.04 0.86 -9.10
C ALA A 108 -1.67 1.54 -9.19
N VAL A 109 -0.72 1.15 -8.33
CA VAL A 109 0.66 1.64 -8.38
C VAL A 109 1.34 1.20 -9.69
N CYS A 110 1.21 -0.07 -10.08
CA CYS A 110 1.77 -0.56 -11.35
C CYS A 110 1.16 0.12 -12.58
N THR A 111 -0.11 0.50 -12.56
CA THR A 111 -0.74 1.17 -13.69
C THR A 111 -0.41 2.67 -13.74
N LEU A 112 -0.44 3.35 -12.59
CA LEU A 112 -0.39 4.81 -12.53
C LEU A 112 0.99 5.38 -12.22
N LEU A 113 1.77 4.70 -11.37
CA LEU A 113 3.03 5.25 -10.85
C LEU A 113 4.26 4.65 -11.52
N VAL A 114 4.20 3.41 -12.01
CA VAL A 114 5.35 2.78 -12.67
C VAL A 114 5.82 3.56 -13.90
N HIS A 115 4.91 4.13 -14.69
CA HIS A 115 5.31 4.92 -15.86
C HIS A 115 5.95 6.27 -15.49
N GLU A 116 5.65 6.81 -14.31
CA GLU A 116 6.23 8.08 -13.83
C GLU A 116 7.56 7.86 -13.07
N ILE A 117 7.76 6.69 -12.46
CA ILE A 117 8.89 6.43 -11.54
C ILE A 117 9.92 5.48 -12.17
N ILE A 118 9.50 4.55 -13.03
CA ILE A 118 10.38 3.58 -13.69
C ILE A 118 10.67 4.06 -15.11
N HIS A 119 11.75 4.81 -15.25
CA HIS A 119 12.36 5.07 -16.56
C HIS A 119 13.30 3.90 -16.89
N PHE A 120 12.95 3.15 -17.93
CA PHE A 120 13.89 2.19 -18.50
C PHE A 120 14.98 2.95 -19.27
N PRO A 121 16.26 2.71 -18.98
CA PRO A 121 17.35 3.34 -19.72
C PRO A 121 17.30 2.91 -21.19
N ASP A 122 17.45 3.89 -22.09
CA ASP A 122 17.62 3.64 -23.52
C ASP A 122 18.92 2.88 -23.81
N ARG A 123 19.04 2.33 -25.02
CA ARG A 123 20.20 1.52 -25.43
C ARG A 123 21.53 2.28 -25.28
N GLU A 124 21.53 3.59 -25.44
CA GLU A 124 22.70 4.45 -25.24
C GLU A 124 23.05 4.59 -23.75
N MET A 125 22.06 4.89 -22.90
CA MET A 125 22.24 4.92 -21.44
C MET A 125 22.72 3.58 -20.87
N LEU A 126 22.20 2.47 -21.41
CA LEU A 126 22.65 1.12 -21.05
C LEU A 126 24.12 0.89 -21.39
N LYS A 127 24.60 1.41 -22.54
CA LYS A 127 26.01 1.33 -22.93
C LYS A 127 26.88 2.19 -22.03
N ASP A 128 26.49 3.45 -21.79
CA ASP A 128 27.21 4.34 -20.88
C ASP A 128 27.34 3.73 -19.47
N MET A 129 26.27 3.11 -18.97
CA MET A 129 26.31 2.41 -17.67
C MET A 129 27.23 1.19 -17.71
N ALA A 130 27.12 0.35 -18.75
CA ALA A 130 27.99 -0.81 -18.90
C ALA A 130 29.48 -0.42 -18.98
N ASP A 131 29.79 0.60 -19.79
CA ASP A 131 31.15 1.14 -19.95
C ASP A 131 31.64 1.77 -18.64
N TYR A 132 30.79 2.46 -17.88
CA TYR A 132 31.13 2.98 -16.56
C TYR A 132 31.51 1.88 -15.58
N PHE A 133 30.72 0.80 -15.51
CA PHE A 133 31.00 -0.31 -14.60
C PHE A 133 32.22 -1.13 -15.05
N GLU A 134 32.42 -1.29 -16.36
CA GLU A 134 33.58 -1.96 -16.93
C GLU A 134 34.87 -1.17 -16.64
N ASN A 135 34.86 0.15 -16.84
CA ASN A 135 36.03 0.99 -16.56
C ASN A 135 36.36 1.11 -15.07
N ARG A 136 35.35 1.09 -14.19
CA ARG A 136 35.55 1.28 -12.76
C ARG A 136 35.86 -0.01 -12.00
N TRP A 137 35.26 -1.13 -12.42
CA TRP A 137 35.31 -2.40 -11.69
C TRP A 137 35.66 -3.62 -12.56
N GLY A 138 35.87 -3.44 -13.87
CA GLY A 138 36.22 -4.54 -14.78
C GLY A 138 35.06 -5.50 -15.05
N LEU A 139 33.82 -5.06 -14.84
CA LEU A 139 32.61 -5.87 -15.02
C LEU A 139 31.91 -5.52 -16.35
N PRO A 140 32.23 -6.22 -17.45
CA PRO A 140 31.59 -5.96 -18.75
C PRO A 140 30.10 -6.25 -18.68
N GLN A 141 29.29 -5.41 -19.33
CA GLN A 141 27.83 -5.52 -19.43
C GLN A 141 27.06 -5.43 -18.09
N CYS A 142 27.69 -4.93 -17.03
CA CYS A 142 27.02 -4.74 -15.75
C CYS A 142 26.21 -3.43 -15.78
N VAL A 143 24.88 -3.53 -15.72
CA VAL A 143 23.98 -2.38 -15.66
C VAL A 143 23.16 -2.45 -14.39
N VAL A 144 23.31 -1.44 -13.53
CA VAL A 144 22.56 -1.35 -12.27
C VAL A 144 21.46 -0.30 -12.41
N LEU A 145 20.22 -0.73 -12.31
CA LEU A 145 19.06 0.17 -12.32
C LEU A 145 18.91 0.78 -10.92
N LEU A 146 19.56 1.92 -10.67
CA LEU A 146 19.34 2.71 -9.46
C LEU A 146 18.06 3.51 -9.62
N MET A 147 17.01 3.06 -8.94
CA MET A 147 15.75 3.79 -8.79
C MET A 147 15.99 5.00 -7.88
N GLY A 148 16.51 6.08 -8.45
CA GLY A 148 16.76 7.33 -7.76
C GLY A 148 16.29 8.51 -8.61
N HIS A 149 15.19 9.15 -8.22
CA HIS A 149 14.96 10.54 -8.61
C HIS A 149 16.09 11.37 -8.02
N THR A 150 17.08 11.73 -8.84
CA THR A 150 17.95 12.86 -8.56
C THR A 150 17.08 14.11 -8.63
N TYR A 151 16.59 14.55 -7.47
CA TYR A 151 16.08 15.91 -7.31
C TYR A 151 17.26 16.85 -7.50
N GLN A 152 17.16 17.69 -8.52
CA GLN A 152 18.02 18.85 -8.74
C GLN A 152 17.37 20.09 -8.13
#